data_AF-A0A6I4SLN6-F1
#
_entry.id   AF-A0A6I4SLN6-F1
#
_cell.length_a   1.000
_cell.length_b   1.000
_cell.length_c   1.000
_cell.angle_alpha   90.00
_cell.angle_beta   90.00
_cell.angle_gamma   90.00
#
_symmetry.space_group_name_H-M   'P 1'
#
loop_
_entity.id
_entity.type
_entity.pdbx_description
1 polymer ?
#
loop_
_entity_poly.entity_id
_entity_poly.type
_entity_poly.pdbx_seq_one_letter_code
_entity_poly.pdbx_strand_id
1 'polypeptide(L)' 'MMSQIEDLRTKSDDQLNADLTELKREQFNLRFQAATNQLERPARIKEVRRSIAKIKTLQGQRSAAAK' A
#
# COMPACT_ATOMS: atom_id res chain seq x y z
N MET A 1 -12.50 2.64 -4.13
CA MET A 1 -11.94 2.41 -5.49
C MET A 1 -10.54 1.86 -5.30
N MET A 2 -10.28 0.64 -5.79
CA MET A 2 -8.93 0.07 -5.78
C MET A 2 -8.07 0.90 -6.72
N SER A 3 -6.88 1.33 -6.32
CA SER A 3 -5.88 1.78 -7.29
C SER A 3 -5.71 0.65 -8.32
N GLN A 4 -6.00 0.98 -9.59
CA GLN A 4 -5.84 0.02 -10.66
C GLN A 4 -4.36 -0.32 -10.71
N ILE A 5 -4.02 -1.59 -10.90
CA ILE A 5 -2.61 -2.01 -10.95
C ILE A 5 -1.87 -1.26 -12.06
N GLU A 6 -2.58 -0.87 -13.12
CA GLU A 6 -2.06 -0.02 -14.19
C GLU A 6 -1.58 1.35 -13.68
N ASP A 7 -2.29 1.98 -12.74
CA ASP A 7 -1.85 3.26 -12.14
C ASP A 7 -0.56 3.11 -11.32
N LEU A 8 -0.31 1.92 -10.76
CA LEU A 8 0.94 1.65 -10.04
C LEU A 8 2.10 1.40 -11.01
N ARG A 9 1.83 0.82 -12.18
CA ARG A 9 2.85 0.53 -13.20
C ARG A 9 3.40 1.79 -13.86
N THR A 10 2.60 2.85 -13.96
CA THR A 10 3.02 4.14 -14.53
C THR A 10 3.86 4.99 -13.57
N LYS A 11 3.85 4.67 -12.27
CA LYS A 11 4.64 5.40 -11.25
C LYS A 11 6.13 5.06 -11.32
N SER A 12 6.96 6.05 -11.02
CA SER A 12 8.41 5.83 -10.80
C SER A 12 8.66 5.05 -9.51
N ASP A 13 9.86 4.48 -9.37
CA ASP A 13 10.23 3.75 -8.15
C ASP A 13 10.21 4.65 -6.90
N ASP A 14 10.59 5.92 -7.04
CA ASP A 14 10.53 6.91 -5.95
C ASP A 14 9.08 7.21 -5.52
N GLN A 15 8.17 7.35 -6.50
CA GLN A 15 6.74 7.54 -6.23
C GLN A 15 6.15 6.30 -5.54
N LEU A 16 6.52 5.11 -5.96
CA LEU A 16 6.11 3.86 -5.31
C LEU A 16 6.64 3.76 -3.87
N ASN A 17 7.86 4.23 -3.61
CA ASN A 17 8.44 4.27 -2.27
C ASN A 17 7.73 5.30 -1.37
N ALA A 18 7.38 6.46 -1.91
CA ALA A 18 6.59 7.47 -1.20
C ALA A 18 5.20 6.93 -0.82
N ASP A 19 4.47 6.37 -1.77
CA ASP A 19 3.17 5.74 -1.55
C ASP A 19 3.26 4.62 -0.50
N LEU A 20 4.30 3.77 -0.58
CA LEU A 20 4.52 2.68 0.35
C LEU A 20 4.72 3.19 1.78
N THR A 21 5.41 4.32 1.94
CA THR A 21 5.65 4.95 3.24
C THR A 21 4.35 5.52 3.81
N GLU A 22 3.55 6.17 2.99
CA GLU A 22 2.25 6.69 3.38
C GLU A 22 1.30 5.56 3.81
N LEU A 23 1.18 4.51 3.00
CA LEU A 23 0.32 3.36 3.32
C LEU A 23 0.75 2.64 4.60
N LYS A 24 2.06 2.57 4.90
CA LYS A 24 2.55 2.01 6.17
C LYS A 24 2.16 2.87 7.37
N ARG A 25 2.22 4.21 7.23
CA ARG A 25 1.75 5.14 8.26
C ARG A 25 0.25 4.99 8.48
N GLU A 26 -0.53 4.92 7.40
CA GLU A 26 -1.96 4.68 7.46
C GLU A 26 -2.27 3.34 8.15
N GLN A 27 -1.56 2.26 7.79
CA GLN A 27 -1.71 0.95 8.43
C GLN A 27 -1.45 1.02 9.93
N PHE A 28 -0.42 1.74 10.37
CA PHE A 28 -0.13 1.92 11.79
C PHE A 28 -1.28 2.65 12.50
N ASN A 29 -1.76 3.75 11.91
CA ASN A 29 -2.90 4.51 12.47
C ASN A 29 -4.16 3.65 12.56
N LEU A 30 -4.48 2.86 11.54
CA LEU A 30 -5.63 1.95 11.55
C LEU A 30 -5.50 0.87 12.62
N ARG A 31 -4.29 0.36 12.87
CA ARG A 31 -4.04 -0.59 13.97
C ARG A 31 -4.24 0.06 15.33
N PHE A 32 -3.81 1.31 15.48
CA PHE A 32 -4.01 2.08 16.70
C PHE A 32 -5.50 2.39 16.95
N GLN A 33 -6.25 2.80 15.92
CA GLN A 33 -7.70 2.99 15.99
C GLN A 33 -8.44 1.70 16.32
N ALA A 34 -8.01 0.56 15.75
CA ALA A 34 -8.57 -0.75 16.07
C ALA A 34 -8.36 -1.11 17.55
N ALA A 35 -7.18 -0.83 18.10
CA ALA A 35 -6.88 -1.11 19.51
C ALA A 35 -7.66 -0.21 20.49
N THR A 36 -8.01 1.00 20.08
CA THR A 36 -8.78 1.97 20.88
C THR A 36 -10.29 1.89 20.67
N ASN A 37 -10.77 0.92 19.87
CA ASN A 37 -12.18 0.79 19.46
C ASN A 37 -12.75 2.03 18.74
N GLN A 38 -11.91 2.83 18.10
CA GLN A 38 -12.30 4.04 17.34
C GLN A 38 -12.28 3.80 15.82
N LEU A 39 -12.32 2.54 15.40
CA LEU A 39 -12.20 2.17 13.99
C LEU A 39 -13.55 2.27 13.27
N GLU A 40 -13.73 3.33 12.48
CA GLU A 40 -14.95 3.56 11.72
C GLU A 40 -15.06 2.70 10.44
N ARG A 41 -13.91 2.35 9.82
CA ARG A 41 -13.88 1.67 8.51
C ARG A 41 -12.98 0.42 8.50
N PRO A 42 -13.44 -0.72 9.05
CA PRO A 42 -12.64 -1.95 9.11
C PRO A 42 -12.18 -2.49 7.75
N ALA A 43 -12.98 -2.29 6.69
CA ALA A 43 -12.63 -2.67 5.33
C ALA A 43 -11.31 -2.01 4.85
N ARG A 44 -11.01 -0.80 5.36
CA ARG A 44 -9.82 -0.04 4.96
C ARG A 44 -8.52 -0.74 5.32
N ILE A 45 -8.49 -1.48 6.43
CA ILE A 45 -7.33 -2.31 6.82
C ILE A 45 -6.96 -3.29 5.71
N LYS A 46 -7.96 -3.98 5.16
CA LYS A 46 -7.78 -4.97 4.09
C LYS A 46 -7.34 -4.29 2.79
N GLU A 47 -7.88 -3.12 2.48
CA GLU A 47 -7.48 -2.32 1.31
C GLU A 47 -6.02 -1.89 1.41
N VAL A 48 -5.62 -1.24 2.51
CA VAL A 48 -4.25 -0.76 2.73
C VAL A 48 -3.25 -1.92 2.66
N ARG A 49 -3.55 -3.05 3.30
CA ARG A 49 -2.70 -4.26 3.22
C ARG A 49 -2.54 -4.75 1.78
N ARG A 50 -3.61 -4.75 0.99
CA ARG A 50 -3.57 -5.17 -0.43
C ARG A 50 -2.80 -4.19 -1.29
N SER A 51 -2.94 -2.88 -1.05
CA SER A 51 -2.17 -1.85 -1.77
C SER A 51 -0.66 -1.98 -1.51
N ILE A 52 -0.27 -2.18 -0.25
CA ILE A 52 1.13 -2.44 0.12
C ILE A 52 1.68 -3.68 -0.60
N ALA A 53 0.90 -4.77 -0.61
CA ALA A 53 1.30 -6.00 -1.30
C ALA A 53 1.50 -5.78 -2.80
N LYS A 54 0.57 -5.09 -3.48
CA LYS A 54 0.68 -4.78 -4.92
C LYS A 54 1.95 -3.98 -5.24
N ILE A 55 2.25 -2.94 -4.46
CA ILE A 55 3.47 -2.12 -4.65
C ILE A 55 4.72 -2.98 -4.51
N LYS A 56 4.81 -3.77 -3.43
CA LYS A 56 5.95 -4.67 -3.22
C LYS A 56 6.11 -5.72 -4.33
N THR A 57 5.01 -6.28 -4.83
CA THR A 57 5.03 -7.21 -5.96
C THR A 57 5.57 -6.53 -7.20
N LEU A 58 5.12 -5.31 -7.52
CA LEU A 58 5.61 -4.56 -8.68
C LEU A 58 7.11 -4.23 -8.55
N GLN A 59 7.56 -3.80 -7.37
CA GLN A 59 8.98 -3.56 -7.09
C GLN A 59 9.82 -4.83 -7.27
N GLY A 60 9.33 -5.98 -6.79
CA GLY A 60 9.97 -7.27 -7.00
C GLY A 60 10.03 -7.67 -8.48
N GLN A 61 8.97 -7.45 -9.24
CA GLN A 61 8.94 -7.69 -10.68
C GLN A 61 9.96 -6.81 -11.43
N ARG A 62 10.04 -5.51 -11.09
CA ARG A 62 11.03 -4.59 -11.68
C ARG A 62 12.46 -5.03 -11.37
N SER A 63 12.74 -5.38 -10.12
CA SER A 63 14.06 -5.87 -9.71
C SER A 63 14.45 -7.18 -10.40
N ALA A 64 13.50 -8.08 -10.65
CA ALA A 64 13.75 -9.33 -11.37
C ALA A 64 13.98 -9.10 -12.87
N ALA A 65 13.31 -8.12 -13.47
CA ALA A 65 13.48 -7.77 -14.89
C ALA A 65 14.75 -6.95 -15.17
N ALA A 66 15.27 -6.22 -14.18
CA ALA A 66 16.52 -5.47 -14.28
C ALA A 66 17.78 -6.35 -14.13
N LYS A 67 17.61 -7.65 -13.87
CA LYS A 67 18.68 -8.62 -13.66
C LYS A 67 18.87 -9.47 -14.91
#